data_AF-A0A1V5ZKK0-F1
#
_entry.id   AF-A0A1V5ZKK0-F1
#
_cell.length_a   1.000
_cell.length_b   1.000
_cell.length_c   1.000
_cell.angle_alpha   90.00
_cell.angle_beta   90.00
_cell.angle_gamma   90.00
#
_symmetry.space_group_name_H-M   'P 1'
#
loop_
_entity.id
_entity.type
_entity.pdbx_description
1 polymer ?
#
loop_
_entity_poly.entity_id
_entity_poly.type
_entity_poly.pdbx_seq_one_letter_code
_entity_poly.pdbx_strand_id
1 'polypeptide(L)'
;MDKRILLLNRKGVQVDVNYRRMVSSPGAVPGLDGYALKWVCYHTEDSFAPNGNYREQEVLFAPWSLEQFPGADGIVAFAGADHTDDIVNSDFYGDPSDRITGTPYGFVYRLGGEGRQQIGVKINSRPRMIGALDTRRSLLLLRKTRQEPGLYFNIADNEQVAGPFSAADLYSIFNGGDLGFYELETIGAMNTADGCLAASALYSETLILKGRTAELLRYLSEREDVRLDSSLI
;
A
#
# COMPACT_ATOMS: atom_id res chain seq x y z
N MET A 1 3.82 -20.19 10.39
CA MET A 1 4.08 -21.40 9.57
C MET A 1 5.08 -20.98 8.52
N ASP A 2 6.21 -21.69 8.43
CA ASP A 2 7.24 -21.38 7.46
C ASP A 2 7.01 -22.22 6.20
N LYS A 3 7.03 -21.57 5.04
CA LYS A 3 6.83 -22.21 3.74
C LYS A 3 8.08 -21.98 2.90
N ARG A 4 8.72 -23.06 2.44
CA ARG A 4 9.76 -22.97 1.41
C ARG A 4 9.11 -22.77 0.05
N ILE A 5 9.61 -21.81 -0.72
CA ILE A 5 9.09 -21.43 -2.03
C ILE A 5 10.26 -21.36 -3.01
N LEU A 6 10.06 -21.94 -4.20
CA LEU A 6 10.96 -21.76 -5.34
C LEU A 6 10.29 -20.80 -6.32
N LEU A 7 10.93 -19.67 -6.58
CA LEU A 7 10.47 -18.62 -7.49
C LEU A 7 11.39 -18.57 -8.70
N LEU A 8 10.82 -18.32 -9.88
CA LEU A 8 11.57 -18.19 -11.12
C LEU A 8 11.40 -16.76 -11.64
N ASN A 9 12.50 -16.04 -11.81
CA ASN A 9 12.43 -14.70 -12.40
C ASN A 9 12.51 -14.75 -13.94
N ARG A 10 12.28 -13.60 -14.60
CA ARG A 10 12.30 -13.49 -16.08
C ARG A 10 13.66 -13.83 -16.71
N LYS A 11 14.76 -13.80 -15.95
CA LYS A 11 16.10 -14.21 -16.40
C LYS A 11 16.35 -15.72 -16.26
N GLY A 12 15.37 -16.49 -15.77
CA GLY A 12 15.51 -17.92 -15.53
C GLY A 12 16.24 -18.26 -14.22
N VAL A 13 16.50 -17.27 -13.35
CA VAL A 13 17.14 -17.51 -12.05
C VAL A 13 16.10 -18.07 -11.08
N GLN A 14 16.41 -19.23 -10.51
CA GLN A 14 15.60 -19.84 -9.46
C GLN A 14 16.04 -19.32 -8.09
N VAL A 15 15.11 -18.69 -7.37
CA VAL A 15 15.31 -18.15 -6.03
C VAL A 15 14.57 -19.05 -5.04
N ASP A 16 15.33 -19.72 -4.18
CA ASP A 16 14.84 -20.55 -3.09
C ASP A 16 14.76 -19.71 -1.82
N VAL A 17 13.56 -19.54 -1.28
CA VAL A 17 13.30 -18.68 -0.13
C VAL A 17 12.41 -19.39 0.88
N ASN A 18 12.65 -19.13 2.16
CA ASN A 18 11.67 -19.38 3.20
C ASN A 18 10.80 -18.14 3.36
N TYR A 19 9.49 -18.34 3.32
CA TYR A 19 8.48 -17.35 3.59
C TYR A 19 7.80 -17.63 4.93
N ARG A 20 7.58 -16.59 5.71
CA ARG A 20 6.80 -16.63 6.93
C ARG A 20 5.87 -15.43 6.99
N ARG A 21 4.58 -15.69 7.24
CA ARG A 21 3.62 -14.67 7.65
C ARG A 21 3.26 -14.84 9.12
N MET A 22 3.42 -13.77 9.88
CA MET A 22 2.84 -13.63 11.21
C MET A 22 1.66 -12.67 11.12
N VAL A 23 0.54 -13.05 11.76
CA VAL A 23 -0.64 -12.20 11.89
C VAL A 23 -0.94 -12.05 13.36
N SER A 24 -1.12 -10.82 13.81
CA SER A 24 -1.53 -10.51 15.18
C SER A 24 -2.64 -9.48 15.18
N SER A 25 -3.47 -9.49 16.21
CA SER A 25 -4.47 -8.45 16.46
C SER A 25 -4.15 -7.81 17.80
N PRO A 26 -4.09 -6.49 17.91
CA PRO A 26 -3.93 -5.85 19.20
C PRO A 26 -5.23 -6.00 20.01
N GLY A 27 -5.11 -5.99 21.35
CA GLY A 27 -6.26 -6.01 22.25
C GLY A 27 -7.05 -4.69 22.28
N ALA A 28 -6.43 -3.61 21.84
CA ALA A 28 -7.02 -2.28 21.68
C ALA A 28 -6.27 -1.51 20.59
N VAL A 29 -6.94 -0.56 19.94
CA VAL A 29 -6.30 0.36 18.98
C VAL A 29 -6.04 1.69 19.69
N PRO A 30 -4.78 2.09 19.87
CA PRO A 30 -4.44 3.35 20.54
C PRO A 30 -5.13 4.54 19.87
N GLY A 31 -5.80 5.38 20.67
CA GLY A 31 -6.39 6.61 20.15
C GLY A 31 -7.77 6.48 19.51
N LEU A 32 -8.43 5.33 19.63
CA LEU A 32 -9.86 5.22 19.35
C LEU A 32 -10.75 5.58 20.55
N ASP A 33 -10.16 5.78 21.73
CA ASP A 33 -10.90 6.23 22.92
C ASP A 33 -11.59 7.57 22.64
N GLY A 34 -12.90 7.63 22.91
CA GLY A 34 -13.71 8.81 22.66
C GLY A 34 -14.29 8.93 21.24
N TYR A 35 -14.09 7.94 20.36
CA TYR A 35 -14.78 7.83 19.08
C TYR A 35 -15.92 6.81 19.15
N ALA A 36 -17.08 7.13 18.57
CA ALA A 36 -18.21 6.20 18.47
C ALA A 36 -18.03 5.25 17.27
N LEU A 37 -16.91 4.52 17.23
CA LEU A 37 -16.48 3.67 16.13
C LEU A 37 -16.29 2.22 16.57
N LYS A 38 -16.72 1.29 15.72
CA LYS A 38 -16.32 -0.11 15.77
C LYS A 38 -15.06 -0.29 14.94
N TRP A 39 -14.23 -1.26 15.32
CA TRP A 39 -12.96 -1.46 14.65
C TRP A 39 -12.60 -2.93 14.48
N VAL A 40 -11.80 -3.20 13.45
CA VAL A 40 -10.98 -4.40 13.29
C VAL A 40 -9.57 -3.91 12.98
N CYS A 41 -8.58 -4.42 13.69
CA CYS A 41 -7.18 -4.07 13.48
C CYS A 41 -6.34 -5.34 13.51
N TYR A 42 -5.41 -5.46 12.58
CA TYR A 42 -4.41 -6.51 12.61
C TYR A 42 -3.10 -6.04 12.00
N HIS A 43 -2.03 -6.70 12.43
CA HIS A 43 -0.68 -6.53 11.93
C HIS A 43 -0.26 -7.77 11.18
N THR A 44 0.42 -7.58 10.06
CA THR A 44 1.09 -8.65 9.32
C THR A 44 2.57 -8.37 9.26
N GLU A 45 3.39 -9.36 9.58
CA GLU A 45 4.81 -9.38 9.25
C GLU A 45 5.04 -10.48 8.21
N ASP A 46 5.40 -10.07 7.00
CA ASP A 46 5.77 -10.93 5.89
C ASP A 46 7.29 -10.97 5.77
N SER A 47 7.93 -12.04 6.22
CA SER A 47 9.37 -12.22 6.18
C SER A 47 9.78 -13.20 5.07
N PHE A 48 10.87 -12.88 4.37
CA PHE A 48 11.52 -13.75 3.40
C PHE A 48 12.99 -13.92 3.74
N ALA A 49 13.48 -15.16 3.70
CA ALA A 49 14.88 -15.49 3.93
C ALA A 49 15.40 -16.37 2.77
N PRO A 50 16.38 -15.91 1.99
CA PRO A 50 16.96 -16.71 0.91
C PRO A 50 17.74 -17.90 1.47
N ASN A 51 17.58 -19.06 0.84
CA ASN A 51 18.28 -20.31 1.18
C ASN A 51 19.60 -20.48 0.39
N GLY A 52 19.98 -19.48 -0.42
CA GLY A 52 21.17 -19.48 -1.25
C GLY A 52 21.71 -18.07 -1.49
N ASN A 53 22.84 -17.99 -2.19
CA ASN A 53 23.47 -16.73 -2.52
C ASN A 53 23.02 -16.27 -3.91
N TYR A 54 22.25 -15.20 -3.95
CA TYR A 54 21.73 -14.60 -5.19
C TYR A 54 22.32 -13.21 -5.34
N ARG A 55 23.05 -12.92 -6.41
CA ARG A 55 23.64 -11.58 -6.60
C ARG A 55 22.53 -10.57 -6.82
N GLU A 56 22.67 -9.39 -6.23
CA GLU A 56 21.67 -8.31 -6.36
C GLU A 56 21.44 -7.85 -7.82
N GLN A 57 22.39 -8.13 -8.72
CA GLN A 57 22.29 -7.81 -10.15
C GLN A 57 21.46 -8.85 -10.94
N GLU A 58 21.26 -10.04 -10.37
CA GLU A 58 20.59 -11.18 -10.99
C GLU A 58 19.12 -11.29 -10.57
N VAL A 59 18.76 -10.72 -9.42
CA VAL A 59 17.42 -10.82 -8.83
C VAL A 59 16.92 -9.47 -8.34
N LEU A 60 15.62 -9.23 -8.52
CA LEU A 60 14.88 -8.20 -7.81
C LEU A 60 13.81 -8.92 -6.99
N PHE A 61 13.83 -8.70 -5.68
CA PHE A 61 13.00 -9.45 -4.74
C PHE A 61 12.60 -8.56 -3.57
N ALA A 62 11.31 -8.22 -3.51
CA ALA A 62 10.74 -7.39 -2.44
C ALA A 62 9.44 -8.02 -1.92
N PRO A 63 9.17 -7.94 -0.60
CA PRO A 63 7.90 -8.32 -0.05
C PRO A 63 6.82 -7.29 -0.42
N TRP A 64 5.63 -7.78 -0.75
CA TRP A 64 4.43 -6.98 -1.01
C TRP A 64 3.23 -7.58 -0.29
N SER A 65 2.26 -6.75 0.09
CA SER A 65 1.03 -7.19 0.74
C SER A 65 -0.12 -6.29 0.29
N LEU A 66 -1.24 -6.89 -0.10
CA LEU A 66 -2.43 -6.18 -0.57
C LEU A 66 -3.67 -6.58 0.23
N GLU A 67 -4.61 -5.63 0.34
CA GLU A 67 -5.97 -5.89 0.79
C GLU A 67 -6.93 -5.47 -0.33
N GLN A 68 -7.83 -6.38 -0.72
CA GLN A 68 -8.79 -6.18 -1.79
C GLN A 68 -10.20 -5.98 -1.22
N PHE A 69 -10.89 -4.95 -1.68
CA PHE A 69 -12.22 -4.57 -1.19
C PHE A 69 -13.25 -4.48 -2.31
N PRO A 70 -14.51 -4.88 -2.06
CA PRO A 70 -15.54 -4.94 -3.09
C PRO A 70 -16.18 -3.57 -3.38
N GLY A 71 -16.40 -3.30 -4.66
CA GLY A 71 -16.93 -2.08 -5.22
C GLY A 71 -15.92 -0.93 -5.18
N ALA A 72 -15.98 -0.01 -6.16
CA ALA A 72 -15.11 1.16 -6.22
C ALA A 72 -15.90 2.47 -6.42
N ASP A 73 -17.14 2.39 -6.93
CA ASP A 73 -17.96 3.57 -7.24
C ASP A 73 -18.38 4.37 -5.99
N GLY A 74 -18.00 5.64 -5.98
CA GLY A 74 -18.27 6.55 -4.86
C GLY A 74 -17.37 6.33 -3.65
N ILE A 75 -16.28 5.56 -3.81
CA ILE A 75 -15.23 5.42 -2.81
C ILE A 75 -14.14 6.43 -3.09
N VAL A 76 -13.63 7.02 -2.02
CA VAL A 76 -12.53 7.97 -2.08
C VAL A 76 -11.32 7.35 -1.40
N ALA A 77 -10.27 7.08 -2.18
CA ALA A 77 -8.98 6.69 -1.67
C ALA A 77 -8.10 7.92 -1.41
N PHE A 78 -7.09 7.79 -0.57
CA PHE A 78 -6.19 8.89 -0.23
C PHE A 78 -4.84 8.38 0.28
N ALA A 79 -3.86 9.27 0.30
CA ALA A 79 -2.60 9.06 1.00
C ALA A 79 -2.29 10.24 1.91
N GLY A 80 -1.70 9.95 3.07
CA GLY A 80 -1.13 10.95 3.98
C GLY A 80 0.39 10.88 3.94
N ALA A 81 1.08 12.00 3.77
CA ALA A 81 2.55 12.06 3.64
C ALA A 81 3.15 13.33 4.24
N ASP A 82 4.47 13.33 4.48
CA ASP A 82 5.18 14.51 4.99
C ASP A 82 5.54 15.49 3.86
N HIS A 83 5.78 14.99 2.65
CA HIS A 83 6.07 15.77 1.46
C HIS A 83 5.01 15.51 0.41
N THR A 84 4.28 16.54 0.02
CA THR A 84 3.11 16.41 -0.88
C THR A 84 3.43 16.72 -2.33
N ASP A 85 4.60 17.30 -2.59
CA ASP A 85 5.08 17.61 -3.93
C ASP A 85 5.46 16.30 -4.63
N ASP A 86 4.90 16.08 -5.82
CA ASP A 86 5.22 14.93 -6.68
C ASP A 86 5.04 13.54 -6.01
N ILE A 87 4.04 13.41 -5.14
CA ILE A 87 3.79 12.18 -4.35
C ILE A 87 3.31 10.97 -5.16
N VAL A 88 2.63 11.18 -6.29
CA VAL A 88 2.00 10.13 -7.09
C VAL A 88 2.96 9.62 -8.17
N ASN A 89 3.05 8.30 -8.29
CA ASN A 89 3.61 7.62 -9.44
C ASN A 89 2.49 6.99 -10.29
N SER A 90 2.46 7.26 -11.59
CA SER A 90 1.43 6.78 -12.53
C SER A 90 1.97 5.79 -13.59
N ASP A 91 3.18 5.25 -13.40
CA ASP A 91 3.83 4.27 -14.31
C ASP A 91 3.15 2.87 -14.38
N PHE A 92 1.93 2.73 -13.85
CA PHE A 92 1.21 1.46 -13.76
C PHE A 92 0.16 1.31 -14.88
N TYR A 93 -1.13 1.28 -14.53
CA TYR A 93 -2.24 1.15 -15.46
C TYR A 93 -2.97 2.48 -15.61
N GLY A 94 -3.17 2.91 -16.86
CA GLY A 94 -4.00 4.06 -17.21
C GLY A 94 -3.47 5.41 -16.70
N ASP A 95 -4.18 6.48 -17.05
CA ASP A 95 -3.95 7.82 -16.52
C ASP A 95 -5.09 8.19 -15.55
N PRO A 96 -4.82 8.32 -14.24
CA PRO A 96 -5.82 8.70 -13.24
C PRO A 96 -5.83 10.21 -12.92
N SER A 97 -5.11 11.04 -13.69
CA SER A 97 -4.84 12.46 -13.35
C SER A 97 -6.10 13.30 -13.12
N ASP A 98 -7.19 13.05 -13.86
CA ASP A 98 -8.47 13.77 -13.72
C ASP A 98 -9.26 13.39 -12.44
N ARG A 99 -8.82 12.35 -11.74
CA ARG A 99 -9.48 11.78 -10.56
C ARG A 99 -8.67 11.98 -9.29
N ILE A 100 -7.44 12.48 -9.43
CA ILE A 100 -6.54 12.76 -8.32
C ILE A 100 -6.55 14.25 -8.03
N THR A 101 -6.69 14.59 -6.75
CA THR A 101 -6.61 15.97 -6.26
C THR A 101 -5.50 16.03 -5.22
N GLY A 102 -4.49 16.87 -5.47
CA GLY A 102 -3.46 17.17 -4.49
C GLY A 102 -4.02 17.94 -3.31
N THR A 103 -3.50 17.67 -2.11
CA THR A 103 -3.94 18.29 -0.86
C THR A 103 -2.74 18.65 0.01
N PRO A 104 -2.88 19.53 1.02
CA PRO A 104 -1.79 19.86 1.93
C PRO A 104 -1.25 18.69 2.76
N TYR A 105 -1.96 17.56 2.82
CA TYR A 105 -1.57 16.36 3.57
C TYR A 105 -1.17 15.18 2.67
N GLY A 106 -1.28 15.30 1.35
CA GLY A 106 -1.00 14.23 0.39
C GLY A 106 -1.90 14.36 -0.83
N PHE A 107 -2.71 13.35 -1.11
CA PHE A 107 -3.67 13.40 -2.21
C PHE A 107 -4.97 12.65 -1.88
N VAL A 108 -5.99 12.95 -2.68
CA VAL A 108 -7.26 12.24 -2.75
C VAL A 108 -7.42 11.65 -4.15
N TYR A 109 -7.93 10.43 -4.26
CA TYR A 109 -8.16 9.70 -5.50
C TYR A 109 -9.60 9.15 -5.52
N ARG A 110 -10.42 9.65 -6.45
CA ARG A 110 -11.79 9.17 -6.64
C ARG A 110 -11.82 7.88 -7.44
N LEU A 111 -12.24 6.79 -6.81
CA LEU A 111 -12.31 5.46 -7.41
C LEU A 111 -13.61 5.26 -8.24
N GLY A 112 -13.72 4.10 -8.89
CA GLY A 112 -14.90 3.69 -9.68
C GLY A 112 -14.72 3.85 -11.18
N GLY A 113 -15.82 3.92 -11.93
CA GLY A 113 -15.81 4.04 -13.40
C GLY A 113 -15.29 2.78 -14.11
N GLU A 114 -15.19 2.82 -15.44
CA GLU A 114 -14.89 1.60 -16.22
C GLU A 114 -13.37 1.28 -16.30
N GLY A 115 -12.53 2.31 -16.23
CA GLY A 115 -11.08 2.20 -16.43
C GLY A 115 -10.34 1.53 -15.27
N ARG A 116 -9.53 0.52 -15.58
CA ARG A 116 -8.52 -0.03 -14.67
C ARG A 116 -7.37 0.96 -14.54
N GLN A 117 -7.10 1.38 -13.32
CA GLN A 117 -6.10 2.38 -13.02
C GLN A 117 -5.29 1.98 -11.79
N GLN A 118 -4.01 2.30 -11.76
CA GLN A 118 -3.19 2.06 -10.58
C GLN A 118 -2.20 3.20 -10.39
N ILE A 119 -1.98 3.55 -9.13
CA ILE A 119 -0.97 4.53 -8.73
C ILE A 119 -0.06 3.97 -7.66
N GLY A 120 1.18 4.41 -7.66
CA GLY A 120 2.14 4.27 -6.57
C GLY A 120 2.19 5.54 -5.73
N VAL A 121 2.55 5.37 -4.46
CA VAL A 121 2.86 6.47 -3.55
C VAL A 121 4.36 6.45 -3.29
N LYS A 122 5.06 7.44 -3.83
CA LYS A 122 6.53 7.45 -3.90
C LYS A 122 7.14 7.45 -2.52
N ILE A 123 8.15 6.62 -2.30
CA ILE A 123 8.86 6.53 -1.02
C ILE A 123 9.46 7.87 -0.57
N ASN A 124 9.96 8.68 -1.51
CA ASN A 124 10.59 9.98 -1.22
C ASN A 124 9.61 11.01 -0.66
N SER A 125 8.30 10.80 -0.85
CA SER A 125 7.25 11.63 -0.24
C SER A 125 7.11 11.43 1.27
N ARG A 126 7.76 10.41 1.84
CA ARG A 126 7.59 9.91 3.20
C ARG A 126 6.11 9.67 3.53
N PRO A 127 5.45 8.75 2.80
CA PRO A 127 4.04 8.49 3.04
C PRO A 127 3.87 7.75 4.36
N ARG A 128 2.94 8.24 5.19
CA ARG A 128 2.60 7.67 6.50
C ARG A 128 1.52 6.60 6.39
N MET A 129 0.62 6.72 5.41
CA MET A 129 -0.48 5.79 5.20
C MET A 129 -1.11 5.94 3.81
N ILE A 130 -1.86 4.91 3.40
CA ILE A 130 -2.94 5.02 2.42
C ILE A 130 -4.26 4.61 3.07
N GLY A 131 -5.37 5.05 2.50
CA GLY A 131 -6.69 4.66 2.98
C GLY A 131 -7.78 4.81 1.95
N ALA A 132 -8.97 4.34 2.33
CA ALA A 132 -10.19 4.46 1.55
C ALA A 132 -11.39 4.74 2.45
N LEU A 133 -12.23 5.69 2.04
CA LEU A 133 -13.49 6.05 2.69
C LEU A 133 -14.66 5.64 1.80
N ASP A 134 -15.51 4.76 2.32
CA ASP A 134 -16.80 4.39 1.72
C ASP A 134 -17.92 4.97 2.61
N THR A 135 -18.44 6.12 2.21
CA THR A 135 -19.46 6.84 2.98
C THR A 135 -20.82 6.12 2.97
N ARG A 136 -21.13 5.40 1.89
CA ARG A 136 -22.38 4.62 1.73
C ARG A 136 -22.42 3.47 2.72
N ARG A 137 -21.30 2.79 2.91
CA ARG A 137 -21.16 1.72 3.91
C ARG A 137 -20.71 2.21 5.27
N SER A 138 -20.36 3.50 5.37
CA SER A 138 -19.85 4.12 6.60
C SER A 138 -18.63 3.34 7.12
N LEU A 139 -17.66 3.15 6.22
CA LEU A 139 -16.42 2.41 6.44
C LEU A 139 -15.21 3.27 6.08
N LEU A 140 -14.20 3.20 6.93
CA LEU A 140 -12.88 3.77 6.68
C LEU A 140 -11.85 2.65 6.81
N LEU A 141 -10.96 2.58 5.83
CA LEU A 141 -9.87 1.61 5.81
C LEU A 141 -8.56 2.37 5.76
N LEU A 142 -7.61 1.95 6.59
CA LEU A 142 -6.26 2.49 6.65
C LEU A 142 -5.27 1.36 6.53
N ARG A 143 -4.25 1.55 5.69
CA ARG A 143 -3.07 0.70 5.66
C ARG A 143 -1.84 1.52 5.94
N LYS A 144 -1.00 1.01 6.86
CA LYS A 144 0.25 1.64 7.28
C LYS A 144 1.36 0.61 7.18
N THR A 145 2.54 1.05 6.76
CA THR A 145 3.79 0.30 6.83
C THR A 145 4.90 1.24 7.30
N ARG A 146 6.00 0.65 7.75
CA ARG A 146 7.23 1.39 8.02
C ARG A 146 8.12 1.38 6.78
N GLN A 147 8.74 2.50 6.50
CA GLN A 147 9.79 2.56 5.50
C GLN A 147 11.04 1.87 6.04
N GLU A 148 11.50 0.84 5.36
CA GLU A 148 12.73 0.12 5.70
C GLU A 148 13.91 0.65 4.87
N PRO A 149 15.15 0.55 5.36
CA PRO A 149 16.30 0.74 4.50
C PRO A 149 16.35 -0.37 3.44
N GLY A 150 16.80 -0.04 2.24
CA GLY A 150 16.98 -1.00 1.15
C GLY A 150 16.58 -0.43 -0.20
N LEU A 151 16.50 -1.31 -1.18
CA LEU A 151 16.19 -0.98 -2.56
C LEU A 151 14.70 -1.12 -2.82
N TYR A 152 14.06 -0.01 -3.17
CA TYR A 152 12.71 0.03 -3.72
C TYR A 152 12.79 0.16 -5.24
N PHE A 153 11.86 -0.51 -5.92
CA PHE A 153 11.83 -0.58 -7.38
C PHE A 153 10.38 -0.69 -7.85
N ASN A 154 10.16 -0.57 -9.15
CA ASN A 154 8.85 -0.61 -9.78
C ASN A 154 8.23 -2.01 -9.63
N ILE A 155 7.13 -2.09 -8.89
CA ILE A 155 6.41 -3.34 -8.62
C ILE A 155 5.28 -3.63 -9.62
N ALA A 156 5.09 -2.77 -10.62
CA ALA A 156 4.00 -2.92 -11.58
C ALA A 156 4.10 -4.26 -12.33
N ASP A 157 2.99 -5.00 -12.40
CA ASP A 157 2.87 -6.24 -13.19
C ASP A 157 2.50 -5.94 -14.66
N ASN A 158 3.14 -4.92 -15.23
CA ASN A 158 2.94 -4.47 -16.61
C ASN A 158 4.29 -4.43 -17.36
N GLU A 159 4.27 -3.88 -18.58
CA GLU A 159 5.50 -3.57 -19.30
C GLU A 159 6.15 -2.32 -18.72
N GLN A 160 7.35 -2.48 -18.16
CA GLN A 160 8.12 -1.40 -17.56
C GLN A 160 9.15 -0.86 -18.57
N VAL A 161 8.71 -0.02 -19.52
CA VAL A 161 9.54 0.48 -20.63
C VAL A 161 10.78 1.25 -20.13
N ALA A 162 10.63 2.01 -19.04
CA ALA A 162 11.72 2.73 -18.39
C ALA A 162 12.58 1.84 -17.45
N GLY A 163 12.30 0.54 -17.42
CA GLY A 163 13.01 -0.45 -16.61
C GLY A 163 12.49 -0.57 -15.17
N PRO A 164 13.02 -1.54 -14.41
CA PRO A 164 12.53 -1.85 -13.07
C PRO A 164 12.80 -0.76 -12.05
N PHE A 165 13.66 0.21 -12.34
CA PHE A 165 13.97 1.32 -11.44
C PHE A 165 13.27 2.63 -11.84
N SER A 166 12.27 2.57 -12.72
CA SER A 166 11.50 3.77 -13.10
C SER A 166 10.68 4.35 -11.95
N ALA A 167 10.38 3.52 -10.95
CA ALA A 167 9.58 3.86 -9.79
C ALA A 167 10.15 3.28 -8.50
N ALA A 168 9.79 3.90 -7.38
CA ALA A 168 10.10 3.45 -6.03
C ALA A 168 8.97 3.88 -5.09
N ASP A 169 8.08 2.96 -4.80
CA ASP A 169 6.83 3.22 -4.08
C ASP A 169 6.80 2.48 -2.74
N LEU A 170 6.20 3.10 -1.72
CA LEU A 170 5.95 2.46 -0.42
C LEU A 170 4.53 1.89 -0.32
N TYR A 171 3.63 2.44 -1.13
CA TYR A 171 2.24 2.02 -1.22
C TYR A 171 1.77 2.02 -2.67
N SER A 172 0.71 1.26 -2.96
CA SER A 172 -0.02 1.37 -4.22
C SER A 172 -1.53 1.32 -3.97
N ILE A 173 -2.29 1.99 -4.84
CA ILE A 173 -3.74 1.97 -4.85
C ILE A 173 -4.20 1.54 -6.25
N PHE A 174 -4.91 0.41 -6.32
CA PHE A 174 -5.46 -0.12 -7.56
C PHE A 174 -6.97 0.15 -7.61
N ASN A 175 -7.43 0.76 -8.70
CA ASN A 175 -8.84 0.89 -9.08
C ASN A 175 -9.18 -0.15 -10.14
N GLY A 176 -9.96 -1.17 -9.79
CA GLY A 176 -10.29 -2.27 -10.70
C GLY A 176 -11.27 -1.94 -11.81
N GLY A 177 -11.84 -0.73 -11.81
CA GLY A 177 -12.83 -0.31 -12.81
C GLY A 177 -14.00 -1.29 -12.90
N ASP A 178 -14.25 -1.81 -14.09
CA ASP A 178 -15.27 -2.84 -14.37
C ASP A 178 -15.12 -4.15 -13.59
N LEU A 179 -13.95 -4.41 -12.98
CA LEU A 179 -13.77 -5.57 -12.11
C LEU A 179 -14.52 -5.45 -10.78
N GLY A 180 -14.97 -4.24 -10.42
CA GLY A 180 -15.80 -4.04 -9.24
C GLY A 180 -15.06 -4.23 -7.91
N PHE A 181 -13.77 -3.92 -7.85
CA PHE A 181 -12.98 -3.91 -6.62
C PHE A 181 -11.89 -2.83 -6.66
N TYR A 182 -11.29 -2.55 -5.50
CA TYR A 182 -10.05 -1.78 -5.38
C TYR A 182 -9.11 -2.45 -4.39
N GLU A 183 -7.83 -2.09 -4.47
CA GLU A 183 -6.79 -2.63 -3.60
C GLU A 183 -6.01 -1.50 -2.92
N LEU A 184 -5.60 -1.78 -1.68
CA LEU A 184 -4.65 -0.95 -0.93
C LEU A 184 -3.42 -1.81 -0.65
N GLU A 185 -2.27 -1.41 -1.19
CA GLU A 185 -1.04 -2.18 -1.14
C GLU A 185 0.04 -1.50 -0.30
N THR A 186 0.81 -2.31 0.41
CA THR A 186 2.04 -1.92 1.10
C THR A 186 3.22 -2.65 0.51
N ILE A 187 4.34 -1.96 0.35
CA ILE A 187 5.51 -2.42 -0.38
C ILE A 187 6.73 -2.37 0.56
N GLY A 188 7.53 -3.43 0.61
CA GLY A 188 8.77 -3.45 1.37
C GLY A 188 10.01 -3.34 0.48
N ALA A 189 11.16 -3.11 1.09
CA ALA A 189 12.42 -3.02 0.39
C ALA A 189 12.99 -4.41 0.03
N MET A 190 13.76 -4.49 -1.05
CA MET A 190 14.77 -5.52 -1.22
C MET A 190 15.98 -5.18 -0.35
N ASN A 191 16.44 -6.15 0.44
CA ASN A 191 17.63 -6.01 1.25
C ASN A 191 18.80 -6.75 0.62
N THR A 192 19.99 -6.19 0.74
CA THR A 192 21.23 -6.85 0.31
C THR A 192 22.28 -6.82 1.42
N ALA A 193 23.10 -7.86 1.44
CA ALA A 193 24.26 -7.99 2.31
C ALA A 193 25.40 -8.59 1.47
N ASP A 194 26.56 -7.94 1.49
CA ASP A 194 27.74 -8.34 0.71
C ASP A 194 27.44 -8.57 -0.79
N GLY A 195 26.60 -7.71 -1.38
CA GLY A 195 26.20 -7.76 -2.79
C GLY A 195 25.24 -8.91 -3.15
N CYS A 196 24.70 -9.61 -2.14
CA CYS A 196 23.74 -10.69 -2.30
C CYS A 196 22.39 -10.34 -1.68
N LEU A 197 21.32 -10.94 -2.20
CA LEU A 197 19.99 -10.88 -1.61
C LEU A 197 20.05 -11.34 -0.16
N ALA A 198 19.56 -10.50 0.74
CA ALA A 198 19.46 -10.78 2.18
C ALA A 198 18.01 -10.99 2.60
N ALA A 199 17.82 -11.36 3.86
CA ALA A 199 16.48 -11.45 4.42
C ALA A 199 15.79 -10.08 4.43
N SER A 200 14.51 -10.07 4.09
CA SER A 200 13.66 -8.87 4.09
C SER A 200 12.35 -9.15 4.81
N ALA A 201 11.74 -8.09 5.32
CA ALA A 201 10.44 -8.17 5.97
C ALA A 201 9.58 -6.96 5.59
N LEU A 202 8.27 -7.17 5.49
CA LEU A 202 7.28 -6.12 5.36
C LEU A 202 6.34 -6.19 6.56
N TYR A 203 6.17 -5.04 7.22
CA TYR A 203 5.26 -4.86 8.33
C TYR A 203 4.08 -4.03 7.86
N SER A 204 2.87 -4.58 7.93
CA SER A 204 1.67 -3.85 7.55
C SER A 204 0.68 -3.84 8.70
N GLU A 205 0.11 -2.68 8.99
CA GLU A 205 -1.09 -2.53 9.81
C GLU A 205 -2.28 -2.29 8.89
N THR A 206 -3.35 -3.04 9.12
CA THR A 206 -4.66 -2.79 8.51
C THR A 206 -5.64 -2.44 9.62
N LEU A 207 -6.21 -1.24 9.54
CA LEU A 207 -7.24 -0.75 10.45
C LEU A 207 -8.52 -0.48 9.65
N ILE A 208 -9.61 -1.14 10.04
CA ILE A 208 -10.94 -0.96 9.46
C ILE A 208 -11.83 -0.37 10.55
N LEU A 209 -12.39 0.81 10.29
CA LEU A 209 -13.29 1.52 11.19
C LEU A 209 -14.69 1.58 10.59
N LYS A 210 -15.70 1.40 11.45
CA LYS A 210 -17.12 1.48 11.09
C LYS A 210 -17.88 2.35 12.08
N GLY A 211 -18.58 3.34 11.58
CA GLY A 211 -19.44 4.23 12.37
C GLY A 211 -19.92 5.40 11.51
N ARG A 212 -20.63 6.36 12.08
CA ARG A 212 -21.18 7.50 11.32
C ARG A 212 -20.05 8.19 10.54
N THR A 213 -20.30 8.59 9.28
CA THR A 213 -19.30 9.27 8.45
C THR A 213 -18.65 10.46 9.15
N ALA A 214 -19.42 11.27 9.88
CA ALA A 214 -18.89 12.38 10.66
C ALA A 214 -17.83 11.95 11.70
N GLU A 215 -18.01 10.79 12.36
CA GLU A 215 -17.03 10.27 13.32
C GLU A 215 -15.79 9.72 12.62
N LEU A 216 -15.94 9.12 11.42
CA LEU A 216 -14.80 8.67 10.60
C LEU A 216 -13.95 9.86 10.13
N LEU A 217 -14.59 10.93 9.67
CA LEU A 217 -13.94 12.17 9.26
C LEU A 217 -13.27 12.88 10.44
N ARG A 218 -13.93 12.89 11.60
CA ARG A 218 -13.34 13.40 12.85
C ARG A 218 -12.09 12.62 13.23
N TYR A 219 -12.14 11.28 13.17
CA TYR A 219 -10.98 10.42 13.43
C TYR A 219 -9.82 10.74 12.47
N LEU A 220 -10.09 10.80 11.15
CA LEU A 220 -9.06 11.14 10.16
C LEU A 220 -8.40 12.49 10.44
N SER A 221 -9.21 13.51 10.72
CA SER A 221 -8.66 14.85 10.94
C SER A 221 -7.89 14.97 12.25
N GLU A 222 -8.37 14.39 13.34
CA GLU A 222 -7.80 14.60 14.68
C GLU A 222 -6.65 13.63 14.99
N ARG A 223 -6.66 12.42 14.41
CA ARG A 223 -5.68 11.36 14.71
C ARG A 223 -4.69 11.11 13.60
N GLU A 224 -5.13 11.21 12.35
CA GLU A 224 -4.33 10.85 11.18
C GLU A 224 -3.83 12.09 10.40
N ASP A 225 -4.29 13.29 10.78
CA ASP A 225 -4.02 14.58 10.12
C ASP A 225 -4.38 14.57 8.62
N VAL A 226 -5.48 13.88 8.29
CA VAL A 226 -6.06 13.80 6.94
C VAL A 226 -7.44 14.46 6.98
N ARG A 227 -7.68 15.43 6.09
CA ARG A 227 -8.93 16.22 6.07
C ARG A 227 -9.69 16.02 4.78
N LEU A 228 -10.60 15.05 4.76
CA LEU A 228 -11.54 14.84 3.66
C LEU A 228 -12.79 15.69 3.92
N ASP A 229 -13.03 16.70 3.09
CA ASP A 229 -14.24 17.52 3.15
C ASP A 229 -15.28 17.09 2.10
N SER A 230 -16.48 17.66 2.17
CA SER A 230 -17.59 17.31 1.28
C SER A 230 -17.35 17.64 -0.20
N SER A 231 -16.36 18.46 -0.54
CA SER A 231 -15.99 18.73 -1.94
C SER A 231 -15.11 17.62 -2.52
N LEU A 232 -14.48 16.84 -1.65
CA LEU A 232 -13.58 15.73 -1.97
C LEU A 232 -14.25 14.35 -1.86
N ILE A 233 -15.50 14.30 -1.38
CA ILE A 233 -16.29 13.08 -1.09
C ILE A 233 -17.47 12.94 -2.04
#